data_AF-A0A961TXA6-F1
#
_entry.id   AF-A0A961TXA6-F1
#
_cell.length_a   1.000
_cell.length_b   1.000
_cell.length_c   1.000
_cell.angle_alpha   90.00
_cell.angle_beta   90.00
_cell.angle_gamma   90.00
#
_symmetry.space_group_name_H-M   'P 1'
#
loop_
_entity.id
_entity.type
_entity.pdbx_description
1 polymer ?
#
loop_
_entity_poly.entity_id
_entity_poly.type
_entity_poly.pdbx_seq_one_letter_code
_entity_poly.pdbx_strand_id
1 'polypeptide(L)'
;MSAPFAIQITWEGISIEITYHERYSRDPAFDHIELRVEENRIIPVTETGYRSHFLPSEVVHQYGGPEGYVRAWLDHEAQSPDWKKREEASRQMSLF
;
A
#
# COMPACT_ATOMS: atom_id res chain seq x y z
N MET A 1 10.63 14.14 -14.48
CA MET A 1 9.66 13.34 -13.72
C MET A 1 8.50 13.07 -14.66
N SER A 2 8.02 11.83 -14.74
CA SER A 2 6.77 11.55 -15.47
C SER A 2 5.60 12.18 -14.72
N ALA A 3 4.48 12.46 -15.39
CA ALA A 3 3.29 12.91 -14.69
C ALA A 3 2.81 11.76 -13.76
N PRO A 4 2.43 12.06 -12.49
CA PRO A 4 1.89 11.04 -11.64
C PRO A 4 0.55 10.55 -12.18
N PHE A 5 0.27 9.28 -11.93
CA PHE A 5 -1.04 8.69 -12.23
C PHE A 5 -1.57 7.96 -11.01
N ALA A 6 -2.90 7.88 -10.94
CA ALA A 6 -3.61 7.18 -9.87
C ALA A 6 -4.26 5.92 -10.42
N ILE A 7 -4.19 4.83 -9.65
CA ILE A 7 -4.89 3.57 -9.91
C ILE A 7 -5.71 3.22 -8.67
N GLN A 8 -6.95 2.77 -8.87
CA GLN A 8 -7.73 2.19 -7.79
C GLN A 8 -7.65 0.67 -7.82
N ILE A 9 -7.42 0.08 -6.65
CA ILE A 9 -7.43 -1.36 -6.47
C ILE A 9 -8.39 -1.74 -5.34
N THR A 10 -8.88 -2.97 -5.40
CA THR A 10 -9.56 -3.61 -4.28
C THR A 10 -8.66 -4.69 -3.69
N TRP A 11 -8.42 -4.61 -2.39
CA TRP A 11 -7.64 -5.57 -1.61
C TRP A 11 -8.47 -6.02 -0.41
N GLU A 12 -8.80 -7.32 -0.31
CA GLU A 12 -9.66 -7.87 0.77
C GLU A 12 -10.98 -7.11 0.98
N GLY A 13 -11.58 -6.61 -0.12
CA GLY A 13 -12.82 -5.80 -0.09
C GLY A 13 -12.63 -4.34 0.32
N ILE A 14 -11.39 -3.88 0.53
CA ILE A 14 -11.04 -2.50 0.86
C ILE A 14 -10.59 -1.76 -0.40
N SER A 15 -11.19 -0.60 -0.67
CA SER A 15 -10.81 0.28 -1.78
C SER A 15 -9.56 1.09 -1.41
N ILE A 16 -8.54 1.01 -2.25
CA ILE A 16 -7.26 1.71 -2.07
C ILE A 16 -6.90 2.42 -3.36
N GLU A 17 -6.71 3.73 -3.28
CA GLU A 17 -6.12 4.54 -4.34
C GLU A 17 -4.59 4.55 -4.18
N ILE A 18 -3.89 4.25 -5.28
CA ILE A 18 -2.45 4.26 -5.39
C ILE A 18 -2.07 5.41 -6.33
N THR A 19 -1.41 6.44 -5.80
CA THR A 19 -0.78 7.48 -6.63
C THR A 19 0.69 7.16 -6.79
N TYR A 20 1.13 7.00 -8.04
CA TYR A 20 2.50 6.65 -8.35
C TYR A 20 3.22 7.79 -9.06
N HIS A 21 4.39 8.13 -8.54
CA HIS A 21 5.31 9.12 -9.08
C HIS A 21 6.57 8.40 -9.56
N GLU A 22 6.61 8.11 -10.85
CA GLU A 22 7.77 7.49 -11.50
C GLU A 22 8.97 8.46 -11.53
N ARG A 23 10.15 7.97 -11.13
CA ARG A 23 11.41 8.73 -11.08
C ARG A 23 11.26 10.03 -10.31
N TYR A 24 10.67 9.93 -9.12
CA TYR A 24 10.55 11.02 -8.16
C TYR A 24 11.92 11.67 -7.88
N SER A 25 12.97 10.86 -7.75
CA SER A 25 14.36 11.29 -7.83
C SER A 25 15.12 10.52 -8.89
N ARG A 26 16.08 11.18 -9.55
CA ARG A 26 16.97 10.56 -10.55
C ARG A 26 18.32 10.14 -9.97
N ASP A 27 18.73 10.75 -8.87
CA ASP A 27 20.01 10.45 -8.21
C ASP A 27 19.86 10.62 -6.68
N PRO A 28 19.71 9.51 -5.92
CA PRO A 28 19.54 8.13 -6.41
C PRO A 28 18.17 7.95 -7.08
N ALA A 29 18.04 6.95 -7.96
CA ALA A 29 16.79 6.64 -8.64
C ALA A 29 15.74 6.07 -7.66
N PHE A 30 14.73 6.86 -7.34
CA PHE A 30 13.63 6.47 -6.47
C PHE A 30 12.28 6.81 -7.09
N ASP A 31 11.33 5.92 -6.86
CA ASP A 31 9.92 6.18 -7.09
C ASP A 31 9.23 6.51 -5.77
N HIS A 32 8.07 7.14 -5.89
CA HIS A 32 7.21 7.45 -4.76
C HIS A 32 5.81 6.91 -5.00
N ILE A 33 5.30 6.18 -4.00
CA ILE A 33 3.96 5.63 -3.96
C ILE A 33 3.23 6.27 -2.79
N GLU A 34 2.03 6.80 -3.06
CA GLU A 34 1.08 7.20 -2.04
C GLU A 34 -0.10 6.23 -2.05
N LEU A 35 -0.51 5.79 -0.87
CA LEU A 35 -1.72 5.02 -0.67
C LEU A 35 -2.75 5.88 0.06
N ARG A 36 -3.98 5.86 -0.44
CA ARG A 36 -5.16 6.42 0.22
C ARG A 36 -6.22 5.34 0.31
N VAL A 37 -6.58 4.99 1.54
CA VAL A 37 -7.59 4.00 1.86
C VAL A 37 -8.90 4.72 2.12
N GLU A 38 -9.98 4.20 1.55
CA GLU A 38 -11.32 4.71 1.80
C GLU A 38 -11.66 4.68 3.30
N GLU A 39 -12.41 5.70 3.76
CA GLU A 39 -12.82 5.88 5.17
C GLU A 39 -11.65 5.95 6.19
N ASN A 40 -10.41 6.18 5.74
CA ASN A 40 -9.22 6.13 6.57
C ASN A 40 -9.04 4.79 7.32
N ARG A 41 -9.49 3.69 6.71
CA ARG A 41 -9.41 2.36 7.33
C ARG A 41 -7.97 1.97 7.63
N ILE A 42 -7.81 1.29 8.77
CA ILE A 42 -6.55 0.68 9.17
C ILE A 42 -6.30 -0.55 8.29
N ILE A 43 -5.14 -0.61 7.65
CA ILE A 43 -4.65 -1.73 6.84
C ILE A 43 -3.22 -2.09 7.29
N PRO A 44 -2.61 -3.20 6.83
CA PRO A 44 -1.31 -3.64 7.33
C PRO A 44 -0.22 -2.57 7.28
N VAL A 45 -0.25 -1.72 6.24
CA VAL A 45 0.78 -0.72 5.96
C VAL A 45 0.48 0.68 6.52
N THR A 46 -0.73 0.94 7.02
CA THR A 46 -1.10 2.25 7.60
C THR A 46 -2.26 2.17 8.60
N GLU A 47 -2.14 2.94 9.68
CA GLU A 47 -3.16 3.07 10.73
C GLU A 47 -4.09 4.28 10.52
N THR A 48 -3.76 5.15 9.57
CA THR A 48 -4.52 6.38 9.29
C THR A 48 -5.23 6.33 7.93
N GLY A 49 -5.08 5.23 7.19
CA GLY A 49 -5.52 5.11 5.80
C GLY A 49 -4.68 5.92 4.80
N TYR A 50 -3.60 6.57 5.23
CA TYR A 50 -2.64 7.21 4.32
C TYR A 50 -1.23 6.67 4.53
N ARG A 51 -0.51 6.40 3.43
CA ARG A 51 0.89 5.95 3.48
C ARG A 51 1.68 6.58 2.35
N SER A 52 2.77 7.25 2.68
CA SER A 52 3.79 7.70 1.71
C SER A 52 4.98 6.76 1.78
N HIS A 53 5.39 6.22 0.64
CA HIS A 53 6.46 5.22 0.56
C HIS A 53 7.41 5.50 -0.61
N PHE A 54 8.71 5.55 -0.31
CA PHE A 54 9.78 5.74 -1.28
C PHE A 54 10.55 4.44 -1.43
N LEU A 55 10.85 4.07 -2.67
CA LEU A 55 11.52 2.81 -2.99
C LEU A 55 12.36 2.94 -4.27
N PRO A 56 13.41 2.11 -4.42
CA PRO A 56 14.20 2.10 -5.66
C PRO A 56 13.32 1.79 -6.86
N SER A 57 13.47 2.54 -7.96
CA SER A 57 12.60 2.38 -9.14
C SER A 57 12.63 0.96 -9.71
N GLU A 58 13.79 0.29 -9.63
CA GLU A 58 13.97 -1.09 -10.08
C GLU A 58 13.01 -2.08 -9.39
N VAL A 59 12.70 -1.85 -8.11
CA VAL A 59 11.82 -2.72 -7.33
C VAL A 59 10.40 -2.67 -7.91
N VAL A 60 9.87 -1.48 -8.19
CA VAL A 60 8.52 -1.33 -8.77
C VAL A 60 8.40 -2.10 -10.08
N HIS A 61 9.42 -2.04 -10.92
CA HIS A 61 9.45 -2.78 -12.19
C HIS A 61 9.50 -4.30 -12.01
N GLN A 62 10.23 -4.80 -11.00
CA GLN A 62 10.31 -6.25 -10.71
C GLN A 62 8.95 -6.85 -10.31
N TYR A 63 8.09 -6.07 -9.67
CA TYR A 63 6.73 -6.48 -9.31
C TYR A 63 5.69 -6.22 -10.41
N GLY A 64 6.11 -5.84 -11.62
CA GLY A 64 5.19 -5.58 -12.73
C GLY A 64 4.45 -4.24 -12.63
N GLY A 65 4.95 -3.30 -11.83
CA GLY A 65 4.39 -1.96 -11.68
C GLY A 65 3.90 -1.65 -10.26
N PRO A 66 3.36 -0.42 -10.03
CA PRO A 66 2.95 0.03 -8.71
C PRO A 66 1.82 -0.80 -8.10
N GLU A 67 0.84 -1.23 -8.90
CA GLU A 67 -0.23 -2.12 -8.41
C GLU A 67 0.33 -3.46 -7.91
N GLY A 68 1.18 -4.11 -8.70
CA GLY A 68 1.77 -5.40 -8.33
C GLY A 68 2.64 -5.30 -7.09
N TYR A 69 3.43 -4.22 -6.98
CA TYR A 69 4.22 -3.95 -5.77
C TYR A 69 3.32 -3.76 -4.54
N VAL A 70 2.30 -2.89 -4.64
CA VAL A 70 1.42 -2.59 -3.50
C VAL A 70 0.65 -3.82 -3.04
N ARG A 71 0.15 -4.65 -3.96
CA ARG A 71 -0.51 -5.92 -3.60
C ARG A 71 0.45 -6.84 -2.86
N ALA A 72 1.63 -7.08 -3.40
CA ALA A 72 2.64 -7.93 -2.76
C ALA A 72 3.06 -7.39 -1.38
N TRP A 73 3.17 -6.08 -1.24
CA TRP A 73 3.50 -5.43 0.02
C TRP A 73 2.38 -5.60 1.06
N LEU A 74 1.13 -5.39 0.68
CA LEU A 74 -0.03 -5.60 1.55
C LEU A 74 -0.14 -7.07 1.98
N ASP A 75 0.00 -8.01 1.05
CA ASP A 75 -0.05 -9.44 1.32
C ASP A 75 1.09 -9.87 2.25
N HIS A 76 2.29 -9.32 2.07
CA HIS A 76 3.42 -9.60 2.94
C HIS A 76 3.18 -9.12 4.38
N GLU A 77 2.77 -7.87 4.55
CA GLU A 77 2.53 -7.26 5.87
C GLU A 77 1.30 -7.89 6.57
N ALA A 78 0.30 -8.33 5.80
CA ALA A 78 -0.85 -9.05 6.31
C ALA A 78 -0.47 -10.42 6.93
N GLN A 79 0.67 -10.98 6.57
CA GLN A 79 1.14 -12.23 7.17
C GLN A 79 1.84 -12.04 8.52
N SER A 80 2.14 -10.79 8.92
CA SER A 80 2.81 -10.50 10.18
C SER A 80 1.97 -10.99 11.38
N PRO A 81 2.60 -11.56 12.42
CA PRO A 81 1.89 -12.01 13.62
C PRO A 81 1.10 -10.90 14.29
N ASP A 82 1.61 -9.66 14.26
CA ASP A 82 0.96 -8.51 14.87
C ASP A 82 -0.27 -8.07 14.09
N TRP A 83 -0.23 -8.10 12.76
CA TRP A 83 -1.42 -7.86 11.94
C TRP A 83 -2.50 -8.92 12.19
N LYS A 84 -2.13 -10.20 12.19
CA LYS A 84 -3.07 -11.31 12.45
C LYS A 84 -3.76 -11.17 13.81
N LYS A 85 -3.02 -10.80 14.86
CA LYS A 85 -3.59 -10.53 16.19
C LYS A 85 -4.59 -9.36 16.16
N ARG A 86 -4.28 -8.28 15.43
CA ARG A 86 -5.19 -7.14 15.28
C ARG A 86 -6.45 -7.50 14.52
N GLU A 87 -6.33 -8.25 13.42
CA GLU A 87 -7.49 -8.75 12.67
C GLU A 87 -8.38 -9.63 13.55
N GLU A 88 -7.79 -10.56 14.30
CA GLU A 88 -8.54 -11.43 15.20
C GLU A 88 -9.25 -10.63 16.30
N ALA A 89 -8.56 -9.66 16.92
CA ALA A 89 -9.15 -8.78 17.93
C ALA A 89 -10.31 -7.93 17.35
N SER A 90 -10.15 -7.39 16.14
CA SER A 90 -11.21 -6.62 15.46
C SER A 90 -12.44 -7.48 15.17
N ARG A 91 -12.25 -8.74 14.74
CA ARG A 91 -13.34 -9.70 14.52
C ARG A 91 -14.06 -10.03 15.83
N GLN A 92 -13.33 -10.21 16.93
CA GLN A 92 -13.92 -10.51 18.24
C GLN A 92 -14.70 -9.34 18.85
N MET A 93 -14.25 -8.10 18.68
CA MET A 93 -14.99 -6.91 19.17
C MET A 93 -16.27 -6.62 18.40
N SER A 94 -16.49 -7.26 17.25
CA SER A 94 -17.71 -7.12 16.45
C SER A 94 -18.84 -8.08 16.87
N LEU A 95 -18.66 -8.87 17.95
CA LEU A 95 -19.58 -9.94 18.37
C LEU A 95 -20.65 -9.51 19.41
N PHE A 96 -20.93 -8.22 19.59
CA PHE A 96 -21.91 -7.73 20.58
C PHE A 96 -22.92 -6.74 20.00
#